data_AF-A0A7Y1PYG7-F1
#
_entry.id   AF-A0A7Y1PYG7-F1
#
_cell.length_a   1.000
_cell.length_b   1.000
_cell.length_c   1.000
_cell.angle_alpha   90.00
_cell.angle_beta   90.00
_cell.angle_gamma   90.00
#
_symmetry.space_group_name_H-M   'P 1'
#
loop_
_entity.id
_entity.type
_entity.pdbx_description
1 polymer ?
#
loop_
_entity_poly.entity_id
_entity_poly.type
_entity_poly.pdbx_seq_one_letter_code
_entity_poly.pdbx_strand_id
1 'polypeptide(L)'
;MTAFIDLTNSSHTDEIDMTEVDEVRNCLLKPWGFKELDQDLLRNIAETCLIALHKVEWNEHNAQRFNNKVVTQDQVIFQPSLPPVPRPYRSWPEAYIMIFGGLQDCEYEPKNSKFKYVVEHTYQPDSVDPINPKVVFEIKGVIPTLADAKKYRSVAEQNGIYIIFILQEKDIICPWSRPRKDGTRMTLEEWMGKEKFEYCYQGEEDAFRKTDKYKKLVATFGT
;
A
#
# COMPACT_ATOMS: atom_id res chain seq x y z
N MET A 1 12.15 26.83 -31.74
CA MET A 1 10.99 27.24 -32.56
C MET A 1 9.80 26.49 -32.02
N THR A 2 8.92 27.18 -31.32
CA THR A 2 7.74 26.59 -30.66
C THR A 2 6.61 26.59 -31.67
N ALA A 3 6.28 25.43 -32.24
CA ALA A 3 5.10 25.29 -33.09
C ALA A 3 3.88 25.24 -32.16
N PHE A 4 3.22 26.39 -31.99
CA PHE A 4 1.85 26.41 -31.49
C PHE A 4 0.97 25.86 -32.61
N ILE A 5 0.19 24.81 -32.31
CA ILE A 5 -0.86 24.33 -33.20
C ILE A 5 -1.93 25.43 -33.26
N ASP A 6 -2.11 26.02 -34.43
CA ASP A 6 -3.18 26.98 -34.69
C ASP A 6 -4.51 26.23 -34.84
N LEU A 7 -5.29 26.23 -33.76
CA LEU A 7 -6.60 25.57 -33.67
C LEU A 7 -7.73 26.41 -34.28
N THR A 8 -7.44 27.55 -34.91
CA THR A 8 -8.49 28.49 -35.35
C THR A 8 -9.10 28.18 -36.72
N ASN A 9 -8.65 27.11 -37.40
CA ASN A 9 -9.00 26.88 -38.81
C ASN A 9 -9.38 25.45 -39.21
N SER A 10 -9.93 24.64 -38.29
CA SER A 10 -10.65 23.43 -38.69
C SER A 10 -12.13 23.54 -38.32
N SER A 11 -12.99 23.45 -39.34
CA SER A 11 -14.41 23.22 -39.17
C SER A 11 -14.62 21.80 -38.67
N HIS A 12 -14.50 21.57 -37.36
CA HIS A 12 -14.78 20.26 -36.78
C HIS A 12 -16.27 20.10 -36.50
N THR A 13 -17.00 19.72 -37.55
CA THR A 13 -18.27 18.98 -37.43
C THR A 13 -18.08 17.52 -37.83
N ASP A 14 -16.90 16.96 -37.57
CA ASP A 14 -16.68 15.53 -37.72
C ASP A 14 -17.10 14.88 -36.40
N GLU A 15 -18.14 14.04 -36.46
CA GLU A 15 -18.49 13.17 -35.34
C GLU A 15 -17.26 12.33 -34.99
N ILE A 16 -16.94 12.25 -33.69
CA ILE A 16 -15.82 11.43 -33.21
C ILE A 16 -16.13 9.97 -33.54
N ASP A 17 -15.28 9.33 -34.34
CA ASP A 17 -15.37 7.89 -34.57
C ASP A 17 -14.91 7.13 -33.31
N MET A 18 -15.88 6.66 -32.54
CA MET A 18 -15.63 5.90 -31.32
C MET A 18 -14.94 4.56 -31.60
N THR A 19 -15.03 4.03 -32.81
CA THR A 19 -14.37 2.78 -33.21
C THR A 19 -12.86 2.97 -33.20
N GLU A 20 -12.37 4.06 -33.80
CA GLU A 20 -10.95 4.42 -33.82
C GLU A 20 -10.41 4.62 -32.39
N VAL A 21 -11.19 5.30 -31.54
CA VAL A 21 -10.84 5.50 -30.13
C VAL A 21 -10.71 4.17 -29.38
N ASP A 22 -11.65 3.24 -29.60
CA ASP A 22 -11.64 1.92 -28.97
C ASP A 22 -10.49 1.04 -29.49
N GLU A 23 -10.15 1.11 -30.77
CA GLU A 23 -8.99 0.43 -31.36
C GLU A 23 -7.68 0.88 -30.72
N VAL A 24 -7.49 2.20 -30.59
CA VAL A 24 -6.33 2.77 -29.88
C VAL A 24 -6.29 2.27 -28.45
N ARG A 25 -7.42 2.36 -27.73
CA ARG A 25 -7.53 1.90 -26.33
C ARG A 25 -7.17 0.43 -26.17
N ASN A 26 -7.63 -0.43 -27.09
CA ASN A 26 -7.33 -1.86 -27.09
C ASN A 26 -5.84 -2.13 -27.30
N CYS A 27 -5.18 -1.39 -28.19
CA CYS A 27 -3.74 -1.47 -28.39
C CYS A 27 -2.96 -1.12 -27.12
N LEU A 28 -3.38 -0.07 -26.39
CA LEU A 28 -2.75 0.33 -25.12
C LEU A 28 -2.91 -0.74 -24.02
N LEU A 29 -4.05 -1.41 -23.96
CA LEU A 29 -4.35 -2.43 -22.94
C LEU A 29 -3.64 -3.77 -23.20
N LYS A 30 -3.30 -4.09 -24.45
CA LYS A 30 -2.58 -5.31 -24.82
C LYS A 30 -1.08 -5.18 -24.49
N PRO A 31 -0.44 -6.19 -23.86
CA PRO A 31 1.01 -6.17 -23.66
C PRO A 31 1.76 -5.94 -24.97
N TRP A 32 2.53 -4.85 -25.04
CA TRP A 32 3.26 -4.41 -26.23
C TRP A 32 2.38 -4.07 -27.45
N GLY A 33 1.06 -3.95 -27.29
CA GLY A 33 0.13 -3.65 -28.39
C GLY A 33 0.28 -2.24 -28.94
N PHE A 34 0.82 -1.31 -28.16
CA PHE A 34 1.12 0.06 -28.61
C PHE A 34 2.09 0.13 -29.79
N LYS A 35 2.83 -0.95 -30.09
CA LYS A 35 3.69 -1.05 -31.28
C LYS A 35 2.90 -1.11 -32.59
N GLU A 36 1.61 -1.43 -32.51
CA GLU A 36 0.70 -1.47 -33.66
C GLU A 36 0.13 -0.08 -33.99
N LEU A 37 0.33 0.91 -33.11
CA LEU A 37 -0.13 2.28 -33.31
C LEU A 37 0.85 3.10 -34.15
N ASP A 38 0.29 4.08 -34.86
CA ASP A 38 1.07 5.17 -35.43
C ASP A 38 1.90 5.87 -34.34
N GLN A 39 3.18 6.12 -34.64
CA GLN A 39 4.13 6.60 -33.64
C GLN A 39 3.90 8.06 -33.28
N ASP A 40 3.43 8.88 -34.22
CA ASP A 40 3.11 10.28 -33.98
C ASP A 40 1.84 10.40 -33.14
N LEU A 41 0.82 9.57 -33.44
CA LEU A 41 -0.36 9.43 -32.60
C LEU A 41 0.00 9.03 -31.17
N LEU A 42 0.80 7.97 -30.98
CA LEU A 42 1.21 7.50 -29.66
C LEU A 42 2.01 8.56 -28.90
N ARG A 43 2.90 9.29 -29.60
CA ARG A 43 3.66 10.42 -29.03
C ARG A 43 2.73 11.54 -28.58
N ASN A 44 1.78 11.94 -29.41
CA ASN A 44 0.82 12.99 -29.09
C ASN A 44 -0.03 12.63 -27.86
N ILE A 45 -0.50 11.38 -27.76
CA ILE A 45 -1.22 10.89 -26.59
C ILE A 45 -0.33 10.98 -25.35
N ALA A 46 0.91 10.49 -25.44
CA ALA A 46 1.84 10.49 -24.31
C ALA A 46 2.17 11.91 -23.83
N GLU A 47 2.50 12.82 -24.74
CA GLU A 47 2.83 14.22 -24.43
C GLU A 47 1.63 14.95 -23.81
N THR A 48 0.42 14.73 -24.35
CA THR A 48 -0.81 15.29 -23.78
C THR A 48 -1.06 14.80 -22.36
N CYS A 49 -0.87 13.50 -22.10
CA CYS A 49 -0.99 12.93 -20.76
C CYS A 49 0.03 13.53 -19.79
N LEU A 50 1.28 13.72 -20.24
CA LEU A 50 2.32 14.35 -19.42
C LEU A 50 2.00 15.81 -19.13
N ILE A 51 1.52 16.58 -20.10
CA ILE A 51 1.08 17.96 -19.89
C ILE A 51 -0.02 18.01 -18.83
N ALA A 52 -0.99 17.10 -18.87
CA ALA A 52 -2.04 17.02 -17.86
C ALA A 52 -1.47 16.69 -16.46
N LEU A 53 -0.53 15.73 -16.38
CA LEU A 53 0.14 15.38 -15.11
C LEU A 53 1.03 16.51 -14.57
N HIS A 54 1.62 17.33 -15.43
CA HIS A 54 2.41 18.50 -15.02
C HIS A 54 1.57 19.62 -14.39
N LYS A 55 0.25 19.64 -14.62
CA LYS A 55 -0.67 20.58 -13.99
C LYS A 55 -1.14 20.15 -12.60
N VAL A 56 -0.76 18.94 -12.15
CA VAL A 56 -1.10 18.47 -10.81
C VAL A 56 -0.15 19.11 -9.80
N GLU A 57 -0.70 19.79 -8.80
CA GLU A 57 0.05 20.26 -7.63
C GLU A 57 0.44 19.06 -6.74
N TRP A 58 1.49 18.33 -7.12
CA TRP A 58 1.85 17.04 -6.53
C TRP A 58 2.10 17.09 -5.03
N ASN A 59 2.71 18.16 -4.52
CA ASN A 59 2.95 18.31 -3.08
C ASN A 59 1.64 18.42 -2.31
N GLU A 60 0.68 19.17 -2.84
CA GLU A 60 -0.62 19.35 -2.23
C GLU A 60 -1.47 18.07 -2.33
N HIS A 61 -1.49 17.43 -3.50
CA HIS A 61 -2.11 16.11 -3.69
C HIS A 61 -1.55 15.07 -2.69
N ASN A 62 -0.22 15.03 -2.51
CA ASN A 62 0.41 14.09 -1.58
C ASN A 62 0.08 14.40 -0.12
N ALA A 63 0.00 15.68 0.26
CA ALA A 63 -0.42 16.08 1.59
C ALA A 63 -1.86 15.64 1.90
N GLN A 64 -2.77 15.82 0.96
CA GLN A 64 -4.17 15.37 1.06
C GLN A 64 -4.26 13.84 1.14
N ARG A 65 -3.49 13.12 0.31
CA ARG A 65 -3.60 11.66 0.18
C ARG A 65 -2.90 10.87 1.28
N PHE A 66 -1.74 11.32 1.74
CA PHE A 66 -0.85 10.52 2.58
C PHE A 66 -0.55 11.16 3.95
N ASN A 67 -0.72 12.48 4.08
CA ASN A 67 -0.40 13.20 5.32
C ASN A 67 -1.65 13.66 6.08
N ASN A 68 -2.82 13.08 5.78
CA ASN A 68 -4.10 13.38 6.42
C ASN A 68 -4.47 14.89 6.40
N LYS A 69 -4.04 15.63 5.37
CA LYS A 69 -4.45 17.04 5.24
C LYS A 69 -5.96 17.09 4.96
N VAL A 70 -6.72 17.60 5.91
CA VAL A 70 -8.17 17.79 5.77
C VAL A 70 -8.41 19.01 4.91
N VAL A 71 -9.21 18.83 3.85
CA VAL A 71 -9.61 19.87 2.91
C VAL A 71 -11.12 19.76 2.67
N THR A 72 -11.74 20.85 2.23
CA THR A 72 -13.14 20.80 1.78
C THR A 72 -13.22 20.09 0.42
N GLN A 73 -14.41 19.61 0.05
CA GLN A 73 -14.60 18.82 -1.17
C GLN A 73 -14.17 19.56 -2.45
N ASP A 74 -14.37 20.89 -2.49
CA ASP A 74 -13.99 21.77 -3.59
C ASP A 74 -12.47 22.00 -3.71
N GLN A 75 -11.71 21.68 -2.66
CA GLN A 75 -10.25 21.81 -2.58
C GLN A 75 -9.52 20.49 -2.85
N VAL A 76 -10.25 19.40 -3.04
CA VAL A 76 -9.65 18.09 -3.31
C VAL A 76 -8.98 18.11 -4.67
N ILE A 77 -7.69 17.76 -4.68
CA ILE A 77 -6.94 17.61 -5.92
C ILE A 77 -7.13 16.20 -6.46
N PHE A 78 -7.83 16.10 -7.58
CA PHE A 78 -7.94 14.86 -8.34
C PHE A 78 -6.87 14.80 -9.41
N GLN A 79 -6.34 13.61 -9.63
CA GLN A 79 -5.52 13.36 -10.82
C GLN A 79 -6.40 13.44 -12.08
N PRO A 80 -5.84 13.86 -13.23
CA PRO A 80 -6.59 13.88 -14.47
C PRO A 80 -7.05 12.47 -14.85
N SER A 81 -8.24 12.36 -15.43
CA SER A 81 -8.68 11.13 -16.08
C SER A 81 -7.89 10.97 -17.38
N LEU A 82 -6.99 9.98 -17.40
CA LEU A 82 -6.11 9.72 -18.54
C LEU A 82 -6.52 8.43 -19.26
N PRO A 83 -6.19 8.29 -20.56
CA PRO A 83 -6.30 7.01 -21.24
C PRO A 83 -5.43 5.94 -20.55
N PRO A 84 -5.73 4.64 -20.79
CA PRO A 84 -4.93 3.55 -20.23
C PRO A 84 -3.45 3.71 -20.59
N VAL A 85 -2.57 3.49 -19.62
CA VAL A 85 -1.13 3.46 -19.87
C VAL A 85 -0.81 2.28 -20.81
N PRO A 86 0.03 2.48 -21.84
CA PRO A 86 0.45 1.39 -22.72
C PRO A 86 1.14 0.27 -21.94
N ARG A 87 0.63 -0.96 -22.00
CA ARG A 87 1.28 -2.11 -21.34
C ARG A 87 2.59 -2.48 -22.05
N PRO A 88 3.67 -2.82 -21.31
CA PRO A 88 3.70 -3.18 -19.89
C PRO A 88 4.00 -2.04 -18.90
N TYR A 89 4.10 -0.80 -19.36
CA TYR A 89 4.42 0.35 -18.51
C TYR A 89 3.31 0.57 -17.47
N ARG A 90 3.68 1.08 -16.29
CA ARG A 90 2.76 1.33 -15.16
C ARG A 90 2.36 2.79 -15.03
N SER A 91 3.05 3.69 -15.72
CA SER A 91 2.74 5.11 -15.77
C SER A 91 3.03 5.73 -17.14
N TRP A 92 2.38 6.85 -17.46
CA TRP A 92 2.67 7.62 -18.67
C TRP A 92 4.12 8.16 -18.73
N PRO A 93 4.74 8.62 -17.62
CA PRO A 93 6.17 8.92 -17.58
C PRO A 93 7.06 7.74 -17.97
N GLU A 94 6.80 6.54 -17.44
CA GLU A 94 7.55 5.34 -17.84
C GLU A 94 7.38 5.06 -19.33
N ALA A 95 6.14 5.09 -19.84
CA ALA A 95 5.88 4.84 -21.26
C ALA A 95 6.61 5.86 -22.16
N TYR A 96 6.52 7.15 -21.85
CA TYR A 96 7.19 8.18 -22.64
C TYR A 96 8.71 8.02 -22.63
N ILE A 97 9.32 7.84 -21.45
CA ILE A 97 10.77 7.72 -21.31
C ILE A 97 11.31 6.50 -22.04
N MET A 98 10.61 5.37 -21.97
CA MET A 98 11.03 4.09 -22.54
C MET A 98 10.74 3.98 -24.05
N ILE A 99 9.72 4.67 -24.57
CA ILE A 99 9.37 4.63 -26.00
C ILE A 99 10.02 5.78 -26.78
N PHE A 100 10.04 6.98 -26.21
CA PHE A 100 10.42 8.22 -26.92
C PHE A 100 11.56 8.99 -26.25
N GLY A 101 11.87 8.69 -24.98
CA GLY A 101 12.89 9.37 -24.20
C GLY A 101 14.28 8.73 -24.30
N GLY A 102 15.10 9.01 -23.29
CA GLY A 102 16.51 8.62 -23.28
C GLY A 102 16.82 7.19 -22.83
N LEU A 103 15.81 6.36 -22.50
CA LEU A 103 16.02 4.99 -22.02
C LEU A 103 15.50 3.92 -23.00
N GLN A 104 15.39 4.24 -24.29
CA GLN A 104 14.88 3.32 -25.32
C GLN A 104 15.75 2.07 -25.52
N ASP A 105 17.03 2.18 -25.19
CA ASP A 105 18.01 1.09 -25.23
C ASP A 105 18.04 0.25 -23.95
N CYS A 106 17.31 0.65 -22.92
CA CYS A 106 17.22 -0.04 -21.64
C CYS A 106 16.08 -1.07 -21.65
N GLU A 107 16.29 -2.23 -21.00
CA GLU A 107 15.21 -3.19 -20.76
C GLU A 107 14.25 -2.65 -19.67
N TYR A 108 12.94 -2.71 -19.92
CA TYR A 108 11.92 -2.37 -18.92
C TYR A 108 11.70 -3.53 -17.94
N GLU A 109 11.80 -3.26 -16.63
CA GLU A 109 11.67 -4.25 -15.55
C GLU A 109 12.40 -5.59 -15.81
N PRO A 110 13.72 -5.55 -16.08
CA PRO A 110 14.50 -6.73 -16.44
C PRO A 110 14.40 -7.83 -15.37
N LYS A 111 13.91 -9.01 -15.76
CA LYS A 111 13.65 -10.12 -14.83
C LYS A 111 14.89 -10.59 -14.08
N ASN A 112 16.07 -10.41 -14.70
CA ASN A 112 17.36 -10.84 -14.17
C ASN A 112 18.03 -9.81 -13.26
N SER A 113 17.53 -8.57 -13.19
CA SER A 113 18.13 -7.49 -12.36
C SER A 113 17.34 -7.28 -11.07
N LYS A 114 17.20 -8.35 -10.27
CA LYS A 114 16.58 -8.30 -8.95
C LYS A 114 17.65 -8.24 -7.86
N PHE A 115 17.70 -7.13 -7.14
CA PHE A 115 18.66 -6.92 -6.06
C PHE A 115 18.01 -7.29 -4.72
N LYS A 116 18.63 -8.24 -4.01
CA LYS A 116 18.21 -8.57 -2.64
C LYS A 116 18.67 -7.46 -1.70
N TYR A 117 17.79 -7.02 -0.82
CA TYR A 117 18.11 -6.11 0.27
C TYR A 117 17.39 -6.55 1.55
N VAL A 118 17.91 -6.11 2.69
CA VAL A 118 17.33 -6.34 4.01
C VAL A 118 17.20 -4.99 4.70
N VAL A 119 16.10 -4.80 5.44
CA VAL A 119 15.91 -3.67 6.35
C VAL A 119 15.85 -4.22 7.76
N GLU A 120 16.78 -3.78 8.61
CA GLU A 120 16.82 -4.19 10.00
C GLU A 120 15.90 -3.30 10.85
N HIS A 121 15.24 -3.93 11.82
CA HIS A 121 14.35 -3.27 12.76
C HIS A 121 14.62 -3.80 14.16
N THR A 122 14.42 -2.95 15.16
CA THR A 122 14.45 -3.33 16.58
C THR A 122 13.04 -3.34 17.15
N TYR A 123 12.78 -4.28 18.04
CA TYR A 123 11.56 -4.30 18.84
C TYR A 123 11.90 -3.98 20.29
N GLN A 124 11.15 -3.04 20.86
CA GLN A 124 11.19 -2.72 22.27
C GLN A 124 9.80 -3.05 22.84
N PRO A 125 9.68 -4.04 23.75
CA PRO A 125 8.44 -4.29 24.44
C PRO A 125 8.13 -3.15 25.41
N ASP A 126 6.85 -2.98 25.76
CA ASP A 126 6.45 -1.97 26.74
C ASP A 126 6.93 -2.34 28.15
N SER A 127 6.98 -3.63 28.48
CA SER A 127 7.54 -4.14 29.75
C SER A 127 8.05 -5.57 29.62
N VAL A 128 8.86 -6.00 30.59
CA VAL A 128 9.46 -7.34 30.66
C VAL A 128 9.12 -7.97 32.02
N ASP A 129 8.84 -9.27 32.02
CA ASP A 129 8.58 -10.00 33.24
C ASP A 129 9.85 -10.05 34.14
N PRO A 130 9.73 -9.75 35.45
CA PRO A 130 10.89 -9.68 36.33
C PRO A 130 11.50 -11.05 36.67
N ILE A 131 10.77 -12.15 36.43
CA ILE A 131 11.22 -13.51 36.71
C ILE A 131 11.77 -14.17 35.44
N ASN A 132 11.13 -13.93 34.28
CA ASN A 132 11.59 -14.48 33.01
C ASN A 132 11.71 -13.40 31.92
N PRO A 133 12.93 -12.97 31.54
CA PRO A 133 13.12 -11.88 30.57
C PRO A 133 12.68 -12.21 29.14
N LYS A 134 12.34 -13.49 28.85
CA LYS A 134 11.75 -13.89 27.57
C LYS A 134 10.24 -13.71 27.54
N VAL A 135 9.58 -13.42 28.66
CA VAL A 135 8.15 -13.08 28.71
C VAL A 135 8.04 -11.56 28.77
N VAL A 136 7.37 -10.98 27.78
CA VAL A 136 7.24 -9.53 27.62
C VAL A 136 5.77 -9.13 27.52
N PHE A 137 5.49 -7.87 27.89
CA PHE A 137 4.15 -7.30 27.85
C PHE A 137 4.07 -6.19 26.80
N GLU A 138 2.98 -6.20 26.03
CA GLU A 138 2.69 -5.20 25.01
C GLU A 138 1.29 -4.60 25.25
N ILE A 139 1.22 -3.32 25.57
CA ILE A 139 -0.01 -2.59 25.89
C ILE A 139 -0.55 -1.98 24.60
N LYS A 140 -1.79 -2.33 24.20
CA LYS A 140 -2.39 -1.83 22.96
C LYS A 140 -3.87 -1.51 23.07
N GLY A 141 -4.24 -0.34 22.52
CA GLY A 141 -5.62 -0.05 22.12
C GLY A 141 -5.95 -0.60 20.74
N VAL A 142 -5.04 -0.47 19.77
CA VAL A 142 -5.25 -0.92 18.38
C VAL A 142 -3.95 -1.43 17.76
N ILE A 143 -4.08 -2.36 16.80
CA ILE A 143 -3.00 -2.77 15.90
C ILE A 143 -3.38 -2.25 14.50
N PRO A 144 -2.89 -1.08 14.08
CA PRO A 144 -3.49 -0.31 13.00
C PRO A 144 -3.27 -0.96 11.63
N THR A 145 -2.15 -1.63 11.43
CA THR A 145 -1.80 -2.24 10.13
C THR A 145 -1.51 -3.73 10.24
N LEU A 146 -1.66 -4.43 9.10
CA LEU A 146 -1.26 -5.83 9.00
C LEU A 146 0.26 -6.01 9.18
N ALA A 147 1.07 -4.99 8.85
CA ALA A 147 2.50 -5.01 9.09
C ALA A 147 2.82 -5.00 10.59
N ASP A 148 2.13 -4.18 11.38
CA ASP A 148 2.26 -4.16 12.84
C ASP A 148 1.84 -5.50 13.47
N ALA A 149 0.78 -6.13 12.97
CA ALA A 149 0.38 -7.46 13.41
C ALA A 149 1.46 -8.52 13.11
N LYS A 150 2.01 -8.51 11.88
CA LYS A 150 3.09 -9.44 11.46
C LYS A 150 4.38 -9.24 12.25
N LYS A 151 4.67 -8.01 12.68
CA LYS A 151 5.83 -7.68 13.51
C LYS A 151 5.86 -8.55 14.76
N TYR A 152 4.78 -8.61 15.54
CA TYR A 152 4.77 -9.35 16.81
C TYR A 152 5.03 -10.84 16.63
N ARG A 153 4.45 -11.45 15.59
CA ARG A 153 4.76 -12.84 15.24
C ARG A 153 6.23 -13.02 14.92
N SER A 154 6.75 -12.18 14.02
CA SER A 154 8.14 -12.28 13.55
C SER A 154 9.12 -12.09 14.72
N VAL A 155 8.85 -11.13 15.60
CA VAL A 155 9.64 -10.86 16.80
C VAL A 155 9.63 -12.06 17.75
N ALA A 156 8.44 -12.58 18.08
CA ALA A 156 8.29 -13.72 18.99
C ALA A 156 9.03 -14.97 18.46
N GLU A 157 8.83 -15.30 17.18
CA GLU A 157 9.45 -16.45 16.52
C GLU A 157 10.97 -16.31 16.41
N GLN A 158 11.48 -15.15 15.97
CA GLN A 158 12.91 -14.97 15.68
C GLN A 158 13.75 -14.75 16.93
N ASN A 159 13.17 -14.21 18.00
CA ASN A 159 13.90 -13.89 19.24
C ASN A 159 13.59 -14.87 20.37
N GLY A 160 12.68 -15.83 20.15
CA GLY A 160 12.28 -16.79 21.17
C GLY A 160 11.69 -16.12 22.41
N ILE A 161 10.90 -15.06 22.22
CA ILE A 161 10.17 -14.36 23.28
C ILE A 161 8.69 -14.69 23.23
N TYR A 162 8.02 -14.59 24.38
CA TYR A 162 6.59 -14.71 24.52
C TYR A 162 5.97 -13.34 24.78
N ILE A 163 5.08 -12.91 23.90
CA ILE A 163 4.42 -11.61 24.02
C ILE A 163 3.03 -11.83 24.63
N ILE A 164 2.75 -11.13 25.72
CA ILE A 164 1.45 -11.07 26.37
C ILE A 164 0.86 -9.69 26.12
N PHE A 165 -0.32 -9.62 25.54
CA PHE A 165 -0.97 -8.35 25.25
C PHE A 165 -1.83 -7.85 26.41
N ILE A 166 -1.77 -6.56 26.69
CA ILE A 166 -2.70 -5.87 27.58
C ILE A 166 -3.60 -4.99 26.72
N LEU A 167 -4.85 -5.41 26.54
CA LEU A 167 -5.82 -4.75 25.68
C LEU A 167 -6.57 -3.65 26.43
N GLN A 168 -6.75 -2.50 25.77
CA GLN A 168 -7.51 -1.39 26.35
C GLN A 168 -9.02 -1.71 26.47
N GLU A 169 -9.60 -2.36 25.46
CA GLU A 169 -11.05 -2.56 25.33
C GLU A 169 -11.37 -3.88 24.62
N LYS A 170 -12.58 -4.41 24.85
CA LYS A 170 -13.07 -5.64 24.25
C LYS A 170 -13.58 -5.43 22.83
N ASP A 171 -13.56 -6.49 22.03
CA ASP A 171 -14.20 -6.59 20.72
C ASP A 171 -13.72 -5.54 19.70
N ILE A 172 -12.50 -5.03 19.88
CA ILE A 172 -11.89 -4.08 18.95
C ILE A 172 -11.61 -4.77 17.62
N ILE A 173 -12.23 -4.26 16.55
CA ILE A 173 -12.05 -4.79 15.19
C ILE A 173 -10.63 -4.47 14.68
N CYS A 174 -9.94 -5.49 14.15
CA CYS A 174 -8.69 -5.31 13.42
C CYS A 174 -8.94 -4.45 12.15
N PRO A 175 -8.36 -3.24 12.01
CA PRO A 175 -8.65 -2.35 10.89
C PRO A 175 -8.33 -2.93 9.51
N TRP A 176 -7.38 -3.86 9.46
CA TRP A 176 -6.90 -4.56 8.26
C TRP A 176 -7.62 -5.88 7.99
N SER A 177 -8.59 -6.28 8.82
CA SER A 177 -9.37 -7.51 8.60
C SER A 177 -10.34 -7.35 7.43
N ARG A 178 -10.57 -8.40 6.64
CA ARG A 178 -11.65 -8.37 5.63
C ARG A 178 -12.99 -8.73 6.28
N PRO A 179 -14.11 -8.15 5.82
CA PRO A 179 -15.42 -8.60 6.26
C PRO A 179 -15.64 -10.07 5.87
N ARG A 180 -16.27 -10.83 6.78
CA ARG A 180 -16.73 -12.20 6.57
C ARG A 180 -18.00 -12.20 5.72
N LYS A 181 -18.50 -13.39 5.35
CA LYS A 181 -19.73 -13.54 4.55
C LYS A 181 -20.96 -12.94 5.24
N ASP A 182 -20.98 -12.96 6.57
CA ASP A 182 -22.05 -12.39 7.41
C ASP A 182 -21.85 -10.89 7.73
N GLY A 183 -20.81 -10.26 7.16
CA GLY A 183 -20.49 -8.85 7.40
C GLY A 183 -19.67 -8.57 8.66
N THR A 184 -19.50 -9.56 9.56
CA THR A 184 -18.67 -9.40 10.75
C THR A 184 -17.18 -9.27 10.39
N ARG A 185 -16.38 -8.70 11.29
CA ARG A 185 -14.94 -8.50 11.09
C ARG A 185 -14.17 -9.10 12.26
N MET A 186 -12.91 -9.47 11.99
CA MET A 186 -12.06 -10.11 12.99
C MET A 186 -11.70 -9.13 14.11
N THR A 187 -11.88 -9.52 15.37
CA THR A 187 -11.44 -8.71 16.53
C THR A 187 -9.97 -8.97 16.89
N LEU A 188 -9.41 -8.16 17.79
CA LEU A 188 -8.06 -8.36 18.33
C LEU A 188 -7.96 -9.70 19.07
N GLU A 189 -8.98 -10.08 19.84
CA GLU A 189 -9.05 -11.34 20.57
C GLU A 189 -9.02 -12.54 19.63
N GLU A 190 -9.82 -12.51 18.56
CA GLU A 190 -9.84 -13.57 17.55
C GLU A 190 -8.50 -13.68 16.83
N TRP A 191 -7.85 -12.54 16.55
CA TRP A 191 -6.51 -12.52 15.98
C TRP A 191 -5.50 -13.12 16.96
N MET A 192 -5.47 -12.70 18.22
CA MET A 192 -4.56 -13.22 19.23
C MET A 192 -4.76 -14.71 19.45
N GLY A 193 -6.00 -15.19 19.51
CA GLY A 193 -6.31 -16.62 19.60
C GLY A 193 -5.79 -17.40 18.39
N LYS A 194 -5.94 -16.86 17.18
CA LYS A 194 -5.37 -17.46 15.95
C LYS A 194 -3.85 -17.50 15.97
N GLU A 195 -3.21 -16.43 16.42
CA GLU A 195 -1.75 -16.30 16.50
C GLU A 195 -1.15 -16.94 17.76
N LYS A 196 -2.01 -17.47 18.66
CA LYS A 196 -1.65 -18.09 19.93
C LYS A 196 -0.96 -17.14 20.92
N PHE A 197 -1.30 -15.86 20.86
CA PHE A 197 -0.90 -14.90 21.89
C PHE A 197 -1.86 -14.96 23.07
N GLU A 198 -1.32 -14.73 24.26
CA GLU A 198 -2.13 -14.49 25.45
C GLU A 198 -2.46 -13.01 25.57
N TYR A 199 -3.60 -12.73 26.19
CA TYR A 199 -3.98 -11.37 26.52
C TYR A 199 -4.80 -11.31 27.80
N CYS A 200 -4.79 -10.14 28.43
CA CYS A 200 -5.79 -9.72 29.40
C CYS A 200 -6.17 -8.26 29.10
N TYR A 201 -7.10 -7.71 29.86
CA TYR A 201 -7.49 -6.30 29.69
C TYR A 201 -6.80 -5.40 30.71
N GLN A 202 -6.77 -4.11 30.41
CA GLN A 202 -6.27 -3.09 31.31
C GLN A 202 -6.98 -3.18 32.68
N GLY A 203 -6.21 -3.23 33.76
CA GLY A 203 -6.70 -3.41 35.13
C GLY A 203 -6.86 -4.87 35.57
N GLU A 204 -6.69 -5.84 34.66
CA GLU A 204 -6.76 -7.28 34.98
C GLU A 204 -5.37 -7.92 35.16
N GLU A 205 -4.29 -7.16 35.02
CA GLU A 205 -2.91 -7.67 34.94
C GLU A 205 -2.52 -8.44 36.20
N ASP A 206 -2.83 -7.89 37.38
CA ASP A 206 -2.55 -8.53 38.66
C ASP A 206 -3.31 -9.84 38.85
N ALA A 207 -4.55 -9.90 38.36
CA ALA A 207 -5.35 -11.12 38.42
C ALA A 207 -4.80 -12.16 37.42
N PHE A 208 -4.48 -11.74 36.21
CA PHE A 208 -3.89 -12.59 35.17
C PHE A 208 -2.57 -13.22 35.64
N ARG A 209 -1.70 -12.43 36.28
CA ARG A 209 -0.40 -12.90 36.82
C ARG A 209 -0.54 -13.88 37.99
N LYS A 210 -1.71 -13.97 38.62
CA LYS A 210 -1.97 -14.96 39.68
C LYS A 210 -2.44 -16.31 39.12
N THR A 211 -2.83 -16.38 37.85
CA THR A 211 -3.30 -17.62 37.21
C THR A 211 -2.19 -18.67 37.12
N ASP A 212 -2.58 -19.94 37.21
CA ASP A 212 -1.63 -21.06 37.05
C ASP A 212 -1.06 -21.10 35.63
N LYS A 213 -1.85 -20.65 34.64
CA LYS A 213 -1.43 -20.53 33.25
C LYS A 213 -0.22 -19.60 33.11
N TYR A 214 -0.30 -18.39 33.65
CA TYR A 214 0.81 -17.45 33.64
C TYR A 214 2.02 -17.98 34.43
N LYS A 215 1.80 -18.48 35.65
CA LYS A 215 2.89 -19.01 36.48
C LYS A 215 3.64 -20.15 35.78
N LYS A 216 2.91 -21.06 35.13
CA LYS A 216 3.48 -22.15 34.34
C LYS A 216 4.25 -21.60 33.13
N LEU A 217 3.69 -20.65 32.40
CA LEU A 217 4.35 -20.02 31.26
C LEU A 217 5.70 -19.42 31.69
N VAL A 218 5.71 -18.56 32.71
CA VAL A 218 6.94 -17.90 33.20
C VAL A 218 7.98 -18.93 33.65
N ALA A 219 7.58 -20.01 34.32
CA ALA A 219 8.50 -21.04 34.80
C ALA A 219 9.09 -21.94 33.70
N THR A 220 8.40 -22.10 32.56
CA THR A 220 8.74 -23.11 31.55
C THR A 220 9.14 -22.53 30.19
N PHE A 221 8.83 -21.27 29.92
CA PHE A 221 9.09 -20.70 28.60
C PHE A 221 10.56 -20.36 28.41
N GLY A 222 11.21 -21.04 27.47
CA GLY A 222 12.58 -20.77 27.06
C GLY A 222 13.64 -21.12 28.11
N THR A 223 13.28 -21.88 29.14
CA THR A 223 14.19 -22.62 30.04
C THR A 223 14.76 -23.87 29.38
#